data_AF-Q8TNW2-F1
#
_entry.id   AF-Q8TNW2-F1
#
_cell.length_a   1.000
_cell.length_b   1.000
_cell.length_c   1.000
_cell.angle_alpha   90.00
_cell.angle_beta   90.00
_cell.angle_gamma   90.00
#
_symmetry.space_group_name_H-M   'P 1'
#
loop_
_entity.id
_entity.type
_entity.pdbx_description
1 polymer ?
#
loop_
_entity_poly.entity_id
_entity_poly.type
_entity_poly.pdbx_seq_one_letter_code
_entity_poly.pdbx_strand_id
1 'polypeptide(L)' 'MCSVSTSMTLFRGGPEDVEKEAFPCMESGVDILAPGCGLAPETPLKNLKALVEARNEFCRRR' A
#
# COMPACT_ATOMS: atom_id res chain seq x y z
N MET A 1 10.52 10.29 0.14
CA MET A 1 9.77 9.46 1.10
C MET A 1 8.43 9.15 0.45
N CYS A 2 8.22 7.94 -0.07
CA CYS A 2 6.93 7.53 -0.65
C CYS A 2 6.32 6.49 0.28
N SER A 3 5.09 6.70 0.72
CA SER A 3 4.40 5.85 1.71
C SER A 3 2.91 5.85 1.44
N VAL A 4 2.25 4.71 1.64
CA VAL A 4 0.80 4.61 1.42
C VAL A 4 0.05 5.29 2.55
N SER A 5 -0.90 6.16 2.21
CA SER A 5 -1.71 6.91 3.16
C SER A 5 -2.57 6.00 4.04
N THR A 6 -2.41 6.11 5.37
CA THR A 6 -3.17 5.28 6.32
C THR A 6 -4.63 5.70 6.42
N SER A 7 -4.92 6.99 6.39
CA SER A 7 -6.26 7.53 6.60
C SER A 7 -7.10 7.52 5.32
N MET A 8 -6.52 7.94 4.20
CA MET A 8 -7.27 8.10 2.94
C MET A 8 -7.32 6.79 2.15
N THR A 9 -6.22 6.04 2.11
CA THR A 9 -6.10 4.87 1.24
C THR A 9 -6.36 3.58 2.00
N LEU A 10 -5.61 3.32 3.09
CA LEU A 10 -5.76 2.06 3.84
C LEU A 10 -7.08 2.02 4.63
N PHE A 11 -7.47 3.11 5.29
CA PHE A 11 -8.69 3.15 6.13
C PHE A 11 -9.96 3.45 5.32
N ARG A 12 -10.00 4.55 4.56
CA ARG A 12 -11.20 4.99 3.83
C ARG A 12 -11.31 4.49 2.40
N GLY A 13 -10.19 4.08 1.79
CA GLY A 13 -10.13 3.67 0.39
C GLY A 13 -10.46 2.20 0.17
N GLY A 14 -10.23 1.75 -1.06
CA GLY A 14 -10.34 0.35 -1.47
C GLY A 14 -8.99 -0.31 -1.79
N PRO A 15 -8.99 -1.63 -2.02
CA PRO A 15 -7.81 -2.38 -2.47
C PRO A 15 -7.13 -1.79 -3.71
N GLU A 16 -7.93 -1.33 -4.68
CA GLU A 16 -7.40 -0.72 -5.91
C GLU A 16 -6.66 0.59 -5.64
N ASP A 17 -7.10 1.37 -4.66
CA ASP A 17 -6.44 2.63 -4.29
C ASP A 17 -5.08 2.35 -3.64
N VAL A 18 -5.00 1.27 -2.85
CA VAL A 18 -3.75 0.79 -2.25
C VAL A 18 -2.74 0.42 -3.33
N GLU A 19 -3.16 -0.33 -4.35
CA GLU A 19 -2.30 -0.67 -5.50
C GLU A 19 -1.85 0.59 -6.24
N LYS A 20 -2.77 1.48 -6.61
CA LYS A 20 -2.46 2.73 -7.35
C LYS A 20 -1.45 3.62 -6.62
N GLU A 21 -1.45 3.63 -5.29
CA GLU A 21 -0.48 4.39 -4.51
C GLU A 21 0.82 3.62 -4.26
N ALA A 22 0.74 2.30 -4.03
CA ALA A 22 1.90 1.47 -3.74
C ALA A 22 2.83 1.28 -4.94
N PHE A 23 2.29 1.09 -6.14
CA PHE A 23 3.09 0.83 -7.35
C PHE A 23 4.06 1.97 -7.68
N PRO A 24 3.63 3.24 -7.79
CA PRO A 24 4.54 4.37 -8.02
C PRO A 24 5.59 4.51 -6.91
N CYS A 25 5.25 4.21 -5.66
CA CYS A 25 6.24 4.21 -4.58
C CYS A 25 7.32 3.16 -4.81
N MET A 26 6.96 1.93 -5.18
CA MET A 26 7.92 0.87 -5.50
C MET A 26 8.75 1.19 -6.75
N GLU A 27 8.15 1.80 -7.77
CA GLU A 27 8.86 2.28 -8.97
C GLU A 27 9.86 3.39 -8.65
N SER A 28 9.53 4.26 -7.70
CA SER A 28 10.43 5.33 -7.22
C SER A 28 11.65 4.81 -6.44
N GLY A 29 11.71 3.50 -6.18
CA GLY A 29 12.86 2.84 -5.57
C GLY A 29 12.85 2.85 -4.04
N VAL A 30 11.67 2.78 -3.41
CA VAL A 30 11.62 2.58 -1.94
C VAL A 30 12.22 1.23 -1.55
N ASP A 31 13.02 1.22 -0.48
CA ASP A 31 13.60 -0.02 0.06
C ASP A 31 12.52 -0.89 0.75
N ILE A 32 11.56 -0.25 1.40
CA ILE A 32 10.48 -0.91 2.15
C ILE A 32 9.16 -0.25 1.83
N LEU A 33 8.20 -1.04 1.31
CA LEU A 33 6.82 -0.62 1.19
C LEU A 33 6.13 -0.75 2.55
N ALA A 34 5.73 0.37 3.14
CA ALA A 34 5.05 0.43 4.42
C ALA A 34 3.96 1.52 4.46
N PRO A 35 2.99 1.42 5.39
CA PRO A 35 2.09 2.52 5.70
C PRO A 35 2.85 3.75 6.19
N GLY A 36 2.41 4.95 5.81
CA GLY A 36 3.10 6.20 6.18
C GLY A 36 2.95 6.62 7.65
N CYS A 37 2.04 5.99 8.39
CA CYS A 37 1.75 6.29 9.80
C CYS A 37 1.21 5.02 10.50
N GLY A 38 0.70 5.17 11.72
CA GLY A 38 -0.02 4.11 12.42
C GLY A 38 -1.29 3.69 11.69
N LEU A 39 -1.57 2.38 11.71
CA LEU A 39 -2.82 1.81 11.21
C LEU A 39 -3.95 2.04 12.21
N ALA A 40 -5.14 2.37 11.71
CA ALA A 40 -6.33 2.42 12.56
C ALA A 40 -6.76 0.97 12.90
N PRO A 41 -7.25 0.69 14.12
CA PRO A 41 -7.70 -0.65 14.49
C PRO A 41 -8.80 -1.21 13.57
N GLU A 42 -9.64 -0.32 13.03
CA GLU A 42 -10.75 -0.65 12.14
C GLU A 42 -10.35 -0.67 10.65
N THR A 43 -9.05 -0.55 10.33
CA THR A 43 -8.57 -0.65 8.95
C THR A 43 -8.98 -1.97 8.32
N PRO A 44 -9.71 -1.96 7.17
CA PRO A 44 -10.17 -3.18 6.54
C PRO A 44 -9.02 -4.12 6.15
N LEU A 45 -9.10 -5.38 6.58
CA LEU A 45 -8.06 -6.38 6.29
C LEU A 45 -7.81 -6.57 4.78
N LYS A 46 -8.85 -6.40 3.96
CA LYS A 46 -8.73 -6.45 2.49
C LYS A 46 -7.75 -5.42 1.95
N ASN A 47 -7.72 -4.21 2.52
CA ASN A 47 -6.82 -3.14 2.08
C ASN A 47 -5.38 -3.42 2.53
N LEU A 48 -5.20 -3.99 3.72
CA LEU A 48 -3.88 -4.45 4.18
C LEU A 48 -3.32 -5.57 3.30
N LYS A 49 -4.16 -6.54 2.94
CA LYS A 49 -3.80 -7.61 2.01
C LYS A 49 -3.45 -7.08 0.62
N ALA A 50 -4.17 -6.07 0.14
CA ALA A 50 -3.88 -5.41 -1.13
C ALA A 50 -2.46 -4.82 -1.17
N LEU A 51 -1.96 -4.27 -0.06
CA LEU A 51 -0.59 -3.77 0.03
C LEU A 51 0.45 -4.88 -0.18
N VAL A 52 0.19 -6.06 0.38
CA VAL A 52 1.06 -7.24 0.23
C VAL A 52 0.98 -7.80 -1.19
N GLU A 53 -0.21 -7.90 -1.75
CA GLU A 53 -0.41 -8.37 -3.12
C GLU A 53 0.21 -7.43 -4.15
N ALA A 54 0.06 -6.12 -3.99
CA ALA A 54 0.72 -5.11 -4.82
C ALA A 54 2.24 -5.32 -4.87
N ARG A 55 2.86 -5.54 -3.70
CA ARG A 55 4.29 -5.86 -3.61
C ARG A 55 4.61 -7.17 -4.32
N ASN A 56 3.83 -8.23 -4.06
CA ASN A 56 4.07 -9.54 -4.67
C ASN A 56 3.98 -9.47 -6.20
N GLU A 57 2.99 -8.76 -6.74
CA GLU A 57 2.85 -8.54 -8.18
C GLU A 57 4.03 -7.74 -8.74
N PHE A 58 4.41 -6.64 -8.09
CA PHE A 58 5.55 -5.83 -8.50
C PHE A 58 6.85 -6.65 -8.55
N CYS A 59 7.10 -7.49 -7.54
CA CYS A 59 8.26 -8.39 -7.52
C CYS A 59 8.20 -9.51 -8.56
N ARG A 60 7.01 -9.97 -8.96
CA ARG A 60 6.87 -10.95 -10.05
C ARG A 60 7.09 -10.34 -11.43
N ARG A 61 6.89 -9.03 -11.56
CA ARG A 61 7.07 -8.27 -12.82
C ARG A 61 8.50 -7.78 -13.04
N ARG A 62 9.37 -7.91 -12.03
CA ARG A 62 10.82 -7.67 -12.10
C ARG A 62 11.59 -8.97 -12.22
#